data_AF-A0A2N2DMW7-F1
#
_entry.id   AF-A0A2N2DMW7-F1
#
_cell.length_a   1.000
_cell.length_b   1.000
_cell.length_c   1.000
_cell.angle_alpha   90.00
_cell.angle_beta   90.00
_cell.angle_gamma   90.00
#
_symmetry.space_group_name_H-M   'P 1'
#
loop_
_entity.id
_entity.type
_entity.pdbx_description
1 polymer ?
#
loop_
_entity_poly.entity_id
_entity_poly.type
_entity_poly.pdbx_seq_one_letter_code
_entity_poly.pdbx_strand_id
1 'polypeptide(L)'
;MEGWLLYYHDRKTEYEQKREDILEANPGSSMVDISISRIGRTDKTGDKAVKLADLEHTGKWLEFIEEVGTYLTPEQQVFLRLRREYKHCQGRKGWTSAVQYRFTEEMARRTGSEVWIESRNTFTNWWKTIVNETAREALRRGMLP
;
A
#
# COMPACT_ATOMS: atom_id res chain seq x y z
N MET A 1 5.90 8.89 -1.43
CA MET A 1 5.71 8.32 -0.08
C MET A 1 4.26 8.18 0.31
N GLU A 2 3.48 9.28 0.35
CA GLU A 2 2.07 9.23 0.77
C GLU A 2 1.22 8.20 0.01
N GLY A 3 1.44 8.06 -1.29
CA GLY A 3 0.73 7.07 -2.11
C GLY A 3 0.95 5.61 -1.68
N TRP A 4 2.16 5.25 -1.23
CA TRP A 4 2.45 3.90 -0.72
C TRP A 4 1.70 3.61 0.58
N LEU A 5 1.61 4.60 1.47
CA LEU A 5 0.89 4.47 2.74
C LEU A 5 -0.63 4.44 2.53
N LEU A 6 -1.15 5.28 1.64
CA LEU A 6 -2.59 5.50 1.48
C LEU A 6 -3.26 4.40 0.64
N TYR A 7 -2.59 3.95 -0.42
CA TYR A 7 -3.10 2.93 -1.35
C TYR A 7 -2.49 1.55 -1.11
N TYR A 8 -1.92 1.32 0.08
CA TYR A 8 -1.26 0.06 0.44
C TYR A 8 -2.12 -1.17 0.14
N HIS A 9 -3.39 -1.18 0.55
CA HIS A 9 -4.27 -2.34 0.33
C HIS A 9 -4.54 -2.58 -1.16
N ASP A 10 -4.81 -1.53 -1.93
CA ASP A 10 -5.06 -1.67 -3.38
C ASP A 10 -3.81 -2.21 -4.08
N ARG A 11 -2.63 -1.67 -3.73
CA ARG A 11 -1.35 -2.12 -4.27
C ARG A 11 -1.02 -3.54 -3.86
N LYS A 12 -1.39 -3.96 -2.64
CA LYS A 12 -1.20 -5.33 -2.17
C LYS A 12 -2.08 -6.31 -2.95
N THR A 13 -3.35 -5.99 -3.17
CA THR A 13 -4.24 -6.80 -4.00
C THR A 13 -3.75 -6.89 -5.44
N GLU A 14 -3.33 -5.78 -6.04
CA GLU A 14 -2.74 -5.78 -7.39
C GLU A 14 -1.44 -6.61 -7.47
N TYR A 15 -0.61 -6.54 -6.43
CA TYR A 15 0.62 -7.32 -6.33
C TYR A 15 0.34 -8.82 -6.22
N GLU A 16 -0.60 -9.21 -5.36
CA GLU A 16 -1.01 -10.61 -5.18
C GLU A 16 -1.56 -11.19 -6.48
N GLN A 17 -2.45 -10.45 -7.17
CA GLN A 17 -2.97 -10.86 -8.47
C GLN A 17 -1.86 -11.04 -9.51
N LYS A 18 -0.95 -10.05 -9.65
CA LYS A 18 0.17 -10.14 -10.61
C LYS A 18 1.11 -11.31 -10.28
N ARG A 19 1.33 -11.59 -9.00
CA ARG A 19 2.15 -12.71 -8.55
C ARG A 19 1.49 -14.05 -8.90
N GLU A 20 0.19 -14.18 -8.69
CA GLU A 20 -0.59 -15.37 -9.07
C GLU A 20 -0.58 -15.56 -10.59
N ASP A 21 -0.86 -14.52 -11.38
CA ASP A 21 -0.84 -14.59 -12.84
C ASP A 21 0.51 -15.11 -13.38
N ILE A 22 1.63 -14.73 -12.76
CA ILE A 22 2.97 -15.21 -13.15
C ILE A 22 3.19 -16.67 -12.75
N LEU A 23 2.72 -17.07 -11.57
CA LEU A 23 2.81 -18.46 -11.09
C LEU A 23 1.93 -19.40 -11.92
N GLU A 24 0.74 -18.96 -12.32
CA GLU A 24 -0.18 -19.72 -13.18
C GLU A 24 0.29 -19.76 -14.64
N ALA A 25 1.01 -18.73 -15.10
CA ALA A 25 1.64 -18.71 -16.42
C ALA A 25 2.86 -19.66 -16.57
N ASN A 26 3.08 -20.59 -15.64
CA ASN A 26 4.13 -21.59 -15.74
C ASN A 26 3.91 -22.49 -16.99
N PRO A 27 4.95 -22.75 -17.81
CA PRO A 27 4.82 -23.38 -19.12
C PRO A 27 4.75 -24.91 -19.01
N GLY A 28 3.82 -25.43 -18.20
CA GLY A 28 3.52 -26.86 -18.09
C GLY A 28 2.45 -27.34 -19.06
N SER A 29 1.77 -26.44 -19.78
CA SER A 29 0.67 -26.79 -20.68
C SER A 29 0.73 -25.95 -21.96
N SER A 30 1.51 -26.42 -22.94
CA SER A 30 1.32 -26.25 -24.39
C SER A 30 2.61 -26.71 -25.08
N MET A 31 2.79 -28.03 -25.15
CA MET A 31 3.22 -28.60 -26.42
C MET A 31 2.01 -28.47 -27.37
N VAL A 32 2.24 -28.22 -28.66
CA VAL A 32 1.28 -27.82 -29.72
C VAL A 32 1.07 -26.29 -29.70
N ASP A 33 1.63 -25.49 -30.61
CA ASP A 33 1.71 -25.69 -32.06
C ASP A 33 2.90 -24.92 -32.67
N ILE A 34 3.75 -25.62 -33.43
CA ILE A 34 4.77 -25.00 -34.29
C ILE A 34 4.07 -24.63 -35.60
N SER A 35 3.63 -23.38 -35.73
CA SER A 35 3.19 -22.82 -37.02
C SER A 35 3.39 -21.31 -37.08
N ILE A 36 4.56 -20.94 -37.61
CA ILE A 36 4.87 -19.79 -38.48
C ILE A 36 3.91 -18.58 -38.39
N SER A 37 4.37 -17.51 -37.72
CA SER A 37 4.14 -16.13 -38.20
C SER A 37 5.31 -15.21 -37.82
N ARG A 38 6.05 -14.78 -38.84
CA ARG A 38 7.15 -13.82 -38.77
C ARG A 38 6.59 -12.39 -38.76
N ILE A 39 6.18 -11.84 -37.61
CA ILE A 39 6.07 -10.38 -37.41
C ILE A 39 6.33 -10.09 -35.92
N GLY A 40 7.36 -9.31 -35.59
CA GLY A 40 7.57 -8.73 -34.26
C GLY A 40 8.23 -9.65 -33.23
N ARG A 41 9.54 -9.90 -33.37
CA ARG A 41 10.38 -10.41 -32.27
C ARG A 41 10.68 -9.26 -31.29
N THR A 42 9.62 -8.64 -30.76
CA THR A 42 9.74 -7.75 -29.61
C THR A 42 10.20 -8.63 -28.43
N ASP A 43 11.17 -8.15 -27.68
CA ASP A 43 11.93 -8.88 -26.67
C ASP A 43 11.04 -9.37 -25.50
N LYS A 44 10.29 -10.45 -25.74
CA LYS A 44 9.37 -11.05 -24.75
C LYS A 44 10.08 -11.51 -23.48
N THR A 45 11.39 -11.76 -23.55
CA THR A 45 12.22 -12.13 -22.40
C THR A 45 12.60 -10.89 -21.60
N GLY A 46 13.02 -9.81 -22.26
CA GLY A 46 13.23 -8.50 -21.65
C GLY A 46 11.97 -7.98 -20.95
N ASP A 47 10.81 -8.05 -21.62
CA ASP A 47 9.53 -7.62 -21.04
C ASP A 47 9.14 -8.41 -19.78
N LYS A 48 9.45 -9.72 -19.74
CA LYS A 48 9.23 -10.55 -18.55
C LYS A 48 10.20 -10.20 -17.42
N ALA A 49 11.47 -9.96 -17.73
CA ALA A 49 12.46 -9.56 -16.74
C ALA A 49 12.12 -8.21 -16.09
N VAL A 50 11.67 -7.23 -16.88
CA VAL A 50 11.19 -5.93 -16.36
C VAL A 50 9.97 -6.11 -15.45
N LYS A 51 8.97 -6.89 -15.86
CA LYS A 51 7.78 -7.17 -15.03
C LYS A 51 8.12 -7.85 -13.71
N LEU A 52 9.10 -8.77 -13.71
CA LEU A 52 9.58 -9.43 -12.50
C LEU A 52 10.31 -8.46 -11.57
N ALA A 53 11.18 -7.60 -12.12
CA ALA A 53 11.89 -6.57 -11.35
C ALA A 53 10.92 -5.56 -10.73
N ASP A 54 9.90 -5.11 -11.48
CA ASP A 54 8.85 -4.21 -10.97
C ASP A 54 8.03 -4.88 -9.86
N LEU A 55 7.75 -6.18 -9.99
CA LEU A 55 7.05 -6.95 -8.96
C LEU A 55 7.90 -7.06 -7.69
N GLU A 56 9.19 -7.39 -7.80
CA GLU A 56 10.11 -7.45 -6.66
C GLU A 56 10.20 -6.10 -5.94
N HIS A 57 10.35 -5.01 -6.69
CA HIS A 57 10.36 -3.66 -6.14
C HIS A 57 9.05 -3.34 -5.40
N THR A 58 7.90 -3.70 -5.98
CA THR A 58 6.59 -3.51 -5.35
C THR A 58 6.46 -4.33 -4.07
N GLY A 59 6.90 -5.59 -4.07
CA GLY A 59 6.89 -6.47 -2.90
C GLY A 59 7.69 -5.88 -1.74
N LYS A 60 8.93 -5.43 -2.01
CA LYS A 60 9.78 -4.75 -1.02
C LYS A 60 9.08 -3.54 -0.39
N TRP A 61 8.40 -2.74 -1.20
CA TRP A 61 7.63 -1.60 -0.70
C TRP A 61 6.44 -2.01 0.16
N LEU A 62 5.72 -3.08 -0.20
CA LEU A 62 4.59 -3.57 0.59
C LEU A 62 5.05 -4.08 1.96
N GLU A 63 6.10 -4.91 2.00
CA GLU A 63 6.71 -5.41 3.23
C GLU A 63 7.17 -4.25 4.13
N PHE A 64 7.84 -3.26 3.53
CA PHE A 64 8.29 -2.08 4.27
C PHE A 64 7.13 -1.29 4.89
N ILE A 65 6.03 -1.12 4.17
CA ILE A 65 4.85 -0.40 4.70
C ILE A 65 4.15 -1.21 5.80
N GLU A 66 4.18 -2.54 5.76
CA GLU A 66 3.72 -3.39 6.86
C GLU A 66 4.58 -3.20 8.11
N GLU A 67 5.90 -3.20 7.94
CA GLU A 67 6.87 -2.98 9.02
C GLU A 67 6.70 -1.60 9.66
N VAL A 68 6.50 -0.55 8.87
CA VAL A 68 6.17 0.79 9.37
C VAL A 68 4.97 0.76 10.31
N GLY A 69 3.93 -0.04 9.98
CA GLY A 69 2.75 -0.21 10.82
C GLY A 69 3.05 -0.78 12.21
N THR A 70 4.13 -1.57 12.35
CA THR A 70 4.53 -2.20 13.62
C THR A 70 5.14 -1.21 14.62
N TYR A 71 5.71 -0.10 14.15
CA TYR A 71 6.30 0.93 15.00
C TYR A 71 5.30 1.98 15.49
N LEU A 72 4.11 2.01 14.88
CA LEU A 72 3.07 2.97 15.23
C LEU A 72 2.42 2.63 16.57
N THR A 73 2.06 3.67 17.33
CA THR A 73 1.24 3.46 18.54
C THR A 73 -0.13 2.88 18.17
N PRO A 74 -0.83 2.20 19.10
CA PRO A 74 -2.15 1.65 18.82
C PRO A 74 -3.14 2.66 18.22
N GLU A 75 -3.10 3.91 18.69
CA GLU A 75 -3.89 5.01 18.15
C GLU A 75 -3.51 5.34 16.71
N GLN A 76 -2.21 5.46 16.43
CA GLN A 76 -1.71 5.76 15.08
C GLN A 76 -2.03 4.63 14.10
N GLN A 77 -2.04 3.36 14.54
CA GLN A 77 -2.48 2.23 13.72
C GLN A 77 -3.96 2.32 13.35
N VAL A 78 -4.83 2.63 14.34
CA VAL A 78 -6.27 2.87 14.08
C VAL A 78 -6.44 4.04 13.11
N PHE A 79 -5.75 5.14 13.37
CA PHE A 79 -5.76 6.31 12.52
C PHE A 79 -5.34 5.98 11.07
N LEU A 80 -4.21 5.29 10.87
CA LEU A 80 -3.70 4.95 9.55
C LEU A 80 -4.70 4.07 8.78
N ARG A 81 -5.32 3.09 9.46
CA ARG A 81 -6.36 2.26 8.87
C ARG A 81 -7.56 3.09 8.42
N LEU A 82 -8.10 3.94 9.29
CA LEU A 82 -9.23 4.82 8.95
C LEU A 82 -8.86 5.79 7.82
N ARG A 83 -7.64 6.33 7.83
CA ARG A 83 -7.15 7.22 6.78
C ARG A 83 -7.12 6.55 5.40
N ARG A 84 -6.80 5.25 5.35
CA ARG A 84 -6.85 4.40 4.14
C ARG A 84 -8.30 4.13 3.69
N GLU A 85 -9.20 3.88 4.63
CA GLU A 85 -10.64 3.66 4.34
C GLU A 85 -11.25 4.92 3.68
N TYR A 86 -10.95 6.10 4.22
CA TYR A 86 -11.42 7.38 3.70
C TYR A 86 -10.45 8.03 2.68
N LYS A 87 -9.65 7.24 1.96
CA LYS A 87 -8.63 7.75 1.02
C LYS A 87 -9.19 8.67 -0.08
N HIS A 88 -10.41 8.41 -0.53
CA HIS A 88 -11.08 9.18 -1.59
C HIS A 88 -11.88 10.39 -1.08
N CYS A 89 -12.00 10.57 0.24
CA CYS A 89 -12.74 11.69 0.81
C CYS A 89 -11.92 12.99 0.76
N GLN A 90 -12.27 13.86 -0.20
CA GLN A 90 -11.61 15.14 -0.46
C GLN A 90 -12.60 16.31 -0.29
N GLY A 91 -12.08 17.53 -0.12
CA GLY A 91 -12.87 18.76 -0.14
C GLY A 91 -13.52 19.15 1.20
N ARG A 92 -14.66 19.86 1.13
CA ARG A 92 -15.30 20.56 2.26
C ARG A 92 -15.82 19.61 3.37
N LYS A 93 -16.11 18.36 3.00
CA LYS A 93 -16.40 17.22 3.91
C LYS A 93 -15.21 16.25 3.92
N GLY A 94 -14.01 16.78 4.12
CA GLY A 94 -12.77 16.02 4.02
C GLY A 94 -12.71 14.84 5.00
N TRP A 95 -11.77 13.93 4.74
CA TRP A 95 -11.56 12.72 5.52
C TRP A 95 -11.47 12.95 7.04
N THR A 96 -11.01 14.11 7.50
CA THR A 96 -10.73 14.37 8.92
C THR A 96 -11.97 14.23 9.81
N SER A 97 -13.14 14.72 9.40
CA SER A 97 -14.36 14.63 10.21
C SER A 97 -14.88 13.18 10.29
N ALA A 98 -14.82 12.45 9.17
CA ALA A 98 -15.19 11.03 9.14
C ALA A 98 -14.25 10.20 10.02
N VAL A 99 -12.93 10.43 9.90
CA VAL A 99 -11.92 9.76 10.71
C VAL A 99 -12.08 10.11 12.19
N GLN A 100 -12.34 11.36 12.56
CA GLN A 100 -12.51 11.77 13.96
C GLN A 100 -13.65 11.00 14.64
N TYR A 101 -14.82 10.93 13.99
CA TYR A 101 -15.98 10.20 14.52
C TYR A 101 -15.67 8.70 14.67
N ARG A 102 -15.16 8.07 13.61
CA ARG A 102 -14.87 6.63 13.58
C ARG A 102 -13.71 6.24 14.50
N PHE A 103 -12.76 7.15 14.72
CA PHE A 103 -11.64 6.93 15.62
C PHE A 103 -12.10 6.74 17.05
N THR A 104 -13.00 7.62 17.54
CA THR A 104 -13.53 7.51 18.91
C THR A 104 -14.31 6.22 19.11
N GLU A 105 -15.18 5.86 18.14
CA GLU A 105 -15.93 4.60 18.17
C GLU A 105 -15.00 3.38 18.25
N GLU A 106 -13.96 3.36 17.41
CA GLU A 106 -13.01 2.26 17.36
C GLU A 106 -12.15 2.16 18.63
N MET A 107 -11.71 3.30 19.17
CA MET A 107 -10.96 3.32 20.42
C MET A 107 -11.81 2.86 21.59
N ALA A 108 -13.07 3.32 21.69
CA ALA A 108 -14.02 2.87 22.70
C ALA A 108 -14.22 1.35 22.65
N ARG A 109 -14.32 0.78 21.44
CA ARG A 109 -14.43 -0.68 21.24
C ARG A 109 -13.19 -1.45 21.72
N ARG A 110 -11.99 -0.86 21.62
CA ARG A 110 -10.72 -1.50 21.97
C ARG A 110 -10.35 -1.36 23.46
N THR A 111 -10.59 -0.18 24.03
CA THR A 111 -10.15 0.17 25.39
C THR A 111 -11.29 0.13 26.41
N GLY A 112 -12.55 0.09 25.94
CA GLY A 112 -13.73 0.25 26.80
C GLY A 112 -13.98 1.69 27.23
N SER A 113 -13.27 2.67 26.68
CA SER A 113 -13.40 4.09 27.04
C SER A 113 -13.38 4.99 25.80
N GLU A 114 -14.27 5.99 25.77
CA GLU A 114 -14.31 6.96 24.69
C GLU A 114 -13.04 7.83 24.70
N VAL A 115 -12.22 7.67 23.67
CA VAL A 115 -11.07 8.55 23.42
C VAL A 115 -11.50 9.57 22.37
N TRP A 116 -11.89 10.76 22.85
CA TRP A 116 -12.23 11.87 21.96
C TRP A 116 -10.99 12.73 21.71
N ILE A 117 -10.63 12.89 20.44
CA ILE A 117 -9.58 13.83 20.02
C ILE A 117 -10.24 15.15 19.66
N GLU A 118 -10.07 16.18 20.49
CA GLU A 118 -10.69 17.48 20.28
C GLU A 118 -10.14 18.21 19.05
N SER A 119 -8.83 18.13 18.84
CA SER A 119 -8.15 18.87 17.79
C SER A 119 -8.01 18.06 16.50
N ARG A 120 -8.59 18.57 15.41
CA ARG A 120 -8.38 18.03 14.06
C ARG A 120 -6.91 18.07 13.63
N ASN A 121 -6.12 18.96 14.23
CA ASN A 121 -4.70 19.08 13.93
C ASN A 121 -3.92 17.84 14.40
N THR A 122 -4.41 17.10 15.41
CA THR A 122 -3.76 15.87 15.87
C THR A 122 -3.66 14.83 14.76
N PHE A 123 -4.74 14.58 14.02
CA PHE A 123 -4.71 13.65 12.88
C PHE A 123 -3.81 14.13 11.75
N THR A 124 -3.78 15.45 11.50
CA THR A 124 -2.90 16.04 10.49
C THR A 124 -1.43 15.89 10.89
N ASN A 125 -1.11 16.09 12.17
CA ASN A 125 0.24 15.94 12.70
C ASN A 125 0.66 14.48 12.69
N TRP A 126 -0.20 13.55 13.11
CA TRP A 126 0.06 12.11 12.99
C TRP A 126 0.32 11.71 11.55
N TRP A 127 -0.49 12.18 10.59
CA TRP A 127 -0.23 11.91 9.18
C TRP A 127 1.16 12.38 8.75
N LYS A 128 1.53 13.63 9.08
CA LYS A 128 2.85 14.18 8.78
C LYS A 128 3.97 13.37 9.42
N THR A 129 3.84 13.00 10.69
CA THR A 129 4.83 12.18 11.40
C THR A 129 5.02 10.84 10.71
N ILE A 130 3.92 10.10 10.45
CA ILE A 130 3.98 8.79 9.78
C ILE A 130 4.65 8.92 8.42
N VAL A 131 4.25 9.90 7.60
CA VAL A 131 4.83 10.12 6.26
C VAL A 131 6.33 10.45 6.35
N ASN A 132 6.72 11.33 7.26
CA ASN A 132 8.12 11.75 7.42
C ASN A 132 9.00 10.62 7.92
N GLU A 133 8.54 9.84 8.90
CA GLU A 133 9.27 8.68 9.43
C GLU A 133 9.42 7.60 8.36
N THR A 134 8.33 7.31 7.63
CA THR A 134 8.34 6.38 6.50
C THR A 134 9.33 6.85 5.42
N ALA A 135 9.34 8.14 5.08
CA ALA A 135 10.26 8.70 4.09
C ALA A 135 11.73 8.60 4.54
N ARG A 136 11.99 8.91 5.81
CA ARG A 136 13.34 8.85 6.39
C ARG A 136 13.87 7.41 6.44
N GLU A 137 13.02 6.46 6.77
CA GLU A 137 13.37 5.05 6.82
C GLU A 137 13.57 4.48 5.40
N ALA A 138 12.69 4.81 4.46
CA ALA A 138 12.84 4.43 3.05
C ALA A 138 14.15 4.97 2.44
N LEU A 139 14.52 6.21 2.77
CA LEU A 139 15.80 6.80 2.36
C LEU A 139 16.99 6.01 2.91
N ARG A 140 16.96 5.68 4.21
CA ARG A 140 18.02 4.88 4.85
C ARG A 140 18.18 3.49 4.21
N ARG A 141 17.11 2.91 3.68
CA ARG A 141 17.09 1.60 3.02
C ARG A 141 17.38 1.66 1.51
N GLY A 142 17.62 2.86 0.95
CA GLY A 142 17.85 3.02 -0.48
C GLY A 142 16.65 2.65 -1.34
N MET A 143 15.42 2.76 -0.80
CA MET A 143 14.18 2.43 -1.50
C MET A 143 13.62 3.60 -2.31
N LEU A 144 14.17 4.80 -2.10
CA LEU A 144 13.88 5.97 -2.92
C LEU A 144 14.79 5.95 -4.15
N PRO A 145 14.27 6.26 -5.35
CA PRO A 145 15.08 6.42 -6.55
C PRO A 145 16.07 7.60 -6.43
#